data_AF-R7UQA2-F1
#
_entry.id   AF-R7UQA2-F1
#
_cell.length_a   1.000
_cell.length_b   1.000
_cell.length_c   1.000
_cell.angle_alpha   90.00
_cell.angle_beta   90.00
_cell.angle_gamma   90.00
#
_symmetry.space_group_name_H-M   'P 1'
#
loop_
_entity.id
_entity.type
_entity.pdbx_description
1 polymer ?
#
loop_
_entity_poly.entity_id
_entity_poly.type
_entity_poly.pdbx_seq_one_letter_code
_entity_poly.pdbx_strand_id
1 'polypeptide(L)'
;MCVPKRYSLKIAVFILVIGSIIFLKLLFANSGHHDQTCLPAPLPLPLGVHKPDATHFSSFSEAVQHRANANRSILMAYFDAGALNMTLNFYHSSLKPHGVTHFLLVSSSSRACAAVQAEGLACFLYMSDADSEKESVYMSKDFVRKMNIRTYMILEALKLGFNVLHTDVDVVYFTNPLTEVEKECPEKDCDLAPLWDSIVYNEGFVFIRSSPAGVRAFEDMKVIAETTNKDDQVALNTVIKRGHKYGLRFKKLPVTQYLSGKAFYEDTERVFGNSAPGCHNCKVAHNNWIVSIEAKVYRFREMLQWIHDGLDGYYTNPDRRYLTYLNAEPSNTKGSETRDMEVKALRNALAVSSLLNRTLILPRFHTKTGVQCSLLNHLRLTEFDRAYRGEYRESTFLDHHLVPKHIKESISKFVTIATDDAPDKSVYVPRDTKNGATSDEILAWFSGRNEAVLRFSTLYNAFSRFSDRRTQMRFQEKFDSVDLKGNYRQYI
;
A
#
# COMPACT_ATOMS: atom_id res chain seq x y z
N MET A 1 -60.63 -20.57 15.59
CA MET A 1 -60.56 -20.98 17.00
C MET A 1 -59.20 -21.61 17.26
N CYS A 2 -58.48 -21.07 18.27
CA CYS A 2 -57.54 -21.74 19.21
C CYS A 2 -56.44 -22.66 18.61
N VAL A 3 -55.12 -22.52 18.84
CA VAL A 3 -54.28 -22.10 19.98
C VAL A 3 -52.84 -21.91 19.47
N PRO A 4 -51.97 -21.09 20.09
CA PRO A 4 -50.54 -21.36 20.13
C PRO A 4 -50.04 -21.64 21.57
N LYS A 5 -49.11 -22.59 21.72
CA LYS A 5 -48.28 -22.79 22.92
C LYS A 5 -46.80 -22.74 22.55
N ARG A 6 -46.12 -21.73 23.12
CA ARG A 6 -44.86 -21.73 23.94
C ARG A 6 -43.64 -22.47 23.37
N TYR A 7 -42.40 -21.95 23.48
CA TYR A 7 -41.54 -21.88 24.69
C TYR A 7 -40.56 -20.69 24.57
N SER A 8 -40.41 -19.79 25.55
CA SER A 8 -39.71 -19.86 26.85
C SER A 8 -38.26 -19.34 26.79
N LEU A 9 -38.08 -18.05 27.10
CA LEU A 9 -36.80 -17.40 27.40
C LEU A 9 -36.56 -17.49 28.92
N LYS A 10 -35.43 -18.05 29.35
CA LYS A 10 -35.02 -18.05 30.77
C LYS A 10 -34.23 -16.79 31.07
N ILE A 11 -34.80 -15.94 31.92
CA ILE A 11 -34.13 -14.84 32.61
C ILE A 11 -33.80 -15.33 34.02
N ALA A 12 -32.57 -15.08 34.47
CA ALA A 12 -32.21 -15.15 35.88
C ALA A 12 -32.00 -13.71 36.39
N VAL A 13 -32.73 -13.36 37.46
CA VAL A 13 -32.60 -12.12 38.23
C VAL A 13 -32.21 -12.48 39.66
N PHE A 14 -31.26 -11.74 40.21
CA PHE A 14 -31.05 -11.51 41.65
C PHE A 14 -30.65 -10.03 41.78
N ILE A 15 -31.58 -9.13 42.16
CA ILE A 15 -31.84 -8.58 43.51
C ILE A 15 -30.60 -7.87 44.11
N LEU A 16 -30.58 -6.68 44.71
CA LEU A 16 -31.46 -5.51 44.91
C LEU A 16 -30.70 -4.67 45.97
N VAL A 17 -30.32 -3.40 45.74
CA VAL A 17 -30.17 -2.42 46.84
C VAL A 17 -30.60 -1.04 46.34
N ILE A 18 -31.40 -0.42 47.19
CA ILE A 18 -32.25 0.76 47.07
C ILE A 18 -31.45 2.02 47.38
N GLY A 19 -31.80 3.14 46.73
CA GLY A 19 -31.33 4.48 47.10
C GLY A 19 -31.96 5.58 46.25
N SER A 20 -33.20 5.93 46.57
CA SER A 20 -34.04 6.98 45.96
C SER A 20 -33.43 8.39 46.05
N ILE A 21 -33.75 9.28 45.10
CA ILE A 21 -34.45 10.57 45.32
C ILE A 21 -34.66 11.30 43.97
N ILE A 22 -35.89 11.79 43.80
CA ILE A 22 -36.46 12.55 42.67
C ILE A 22 -36.47 14.05 43.04
N PHE A 23 -36.57 14.94 42.03
CA PHE A 23 -36.82 16.40 42.02
C PHE A 23 -35.53 17.25 42.06
N LEU A 24 -35.34 18.32 41.28
CA LEU A 24 -36.25 19.41 40.93
C LEU A 24 -35.77 20.17 39.67
N LYS A 25 -36.69 20.57 38.77
CA LYS A 25 -36.51 21.65 37.78
C LYS A 25 -36.81 23.00 38.44
N LEU A 26 -35.98 24.03 38.26
CA LEU A 26 -36.30 25.48 38.21
C LEU A 26 -34.99 26.25 37.95
N LEU A 27 -34.81 26.80 36.74
CA LEU A 27 -34.95 28.23 36.42
C LEU A 27 -34.02 29.15 37.21
N PHE A 28 -32.94 29.59 36.55
CA PHE A 28 -32.45 30.96 36.67
C PHE A 28 -32.08 31.45 35.27
N ALA A 29 -32.91 32.35 34.75
CA ALA A 29 -32.52 33.30 33.72
C ALA A 29 -31.61 34.32 34.39
N ASN A 30 -30.43 34.58 33.81
CA ASN A 30 -29.77 35.85 34.03
C ASN A 30 -29.14 36.32 32.71
N SER A 31 -29.64 37.46 32.28
CA SER A 31 -29.25 38.23 31.12
C SER A 31 -27.87 38.87 31.33
N GLY A 32 -26.99 38.71 30.35
CA GLY A 32 -25.74 39.46 30.25
C GLY A 32 -25.27 39.48 28.80
N HIS A 33 -25.43 40.63 28.14
CA HIS A 33 -24.89 40.91 26.82
C HIS A 33 -23.35 40.93 26.86
N HIS A 34 -22.71 40.17 25.97
CA HIS A 34 -21.44 40.57 25.36
C HIS A 34 -21.29 39.95 23.96
N ASP A 35 -20.82 40.79 23.04
CA ASP A 35 -20.67 40.59 21.61
C ASP A 35 -20.12 39.23 21.17
N GLN A 36 -20.90 38.53 20.34
CA GLN A 36 -20.37 37.50 19.45
C GLN A 36 -20.41 38.04 18.01
N THR A 37 -19.23 38.34 17.49
CA THR A 37 -19.00 38.49 16.07
C THR A 37 -19.33 37.16 15.38
N CYS A 38 -20.40 37.16 14.57
CA CYS A 38 -20.77 36.01 13.75
C CYS A 38 -19.69 35.76 12.68
N LEU A 39 -19.07 34.58 12.72
CA LEU A 39 -18.37 34.02 11.56
C LEU A 39 -19.41 33.72 10.47
N PRO A 40 -19.14 34.01 9.19
CA PRO A 40 -20.08 33.73 8.12
C PRO A 40 -20.26 32.21 7.98
N ALA A 41 -21.50 31.77 7.82
CA ALA A 41 -21.82 30.40 7.48
C ALA A 41 -21.06 29.96 6.21
N PRO A 42 -20.56 28.71 6.12
CA PRO A 42 -19.90 28.24 4.92
C PRO A 42 -20.88 28.31 3.75
N LEU A 43 -20.44 28.94 2.66
CA LEU A 43 -21.14 28.99 1.39
C LEU A 43 -21.56 27.56 0.98
N PRO A 44 -22.81 27.33 0.55
CA PRO A 44 -23.19 26.04 0.01
C PRO A 44 -22.31 25.74 -1.21
N LEU A 45 -21.69 24.56 -1.20
CA LEU A 45 -20.94 24.02 -2.34
C LEU A 45 -21.81 24.11 -3.60
N PRO A 46 -21.23 24.47 -4.77
CA PRO A 46 -22.01 24.57 -6.00
C PRO A 46 -22.65 23.21 -6.32
N LEU A 47 -23.99 23.24 -6.43
CA LEU A 47 -24.78 22.16 -6.98
C LEU A 47 -24.31 21.89 -8.41
N GLY A 48 -23.76 20.70 -8.65
CA GLY A 48 -23.45 20.23 -10.00
C GLY A 48 -22.02 19.73 -10.20
N VAL A 49 -21.57 18.78 -9.39
CA VAL A 49 -20.62 17.77 -9.87
C VAL A 49 -21.41 16.48 -9.97
N HIS A 50 -21.63 16.01 -11.19
CA HIS A 50 -22.18 14.67 -11.43
C HIS A 50 -21.40 13.68 -10.56
N LYS A 51 -22.05 13.09 -9.56
CA LYS A 51 -21.56 11.81 -9.02
C LYS A 51 -21.48 10.89 -10.24
N PRO A 52 -20.33 10.26 -10.54
CA PRO A 52 -20.33 9.13 -11.45
C PRO A 52 -21.36 8.16 -10.89
N ASP A 53 -22.35 7.75 -11.71
CA ASP A 53 -23.32 6.74 -11.29
C ASP A 53 -22.54 5.59 -10.64
N ALA A 54 -22.91 5.24 -9.41
CA ALA A 54 -22.47 3.99 -8.83
C ALA A 54 -23.12 2.90 -9.68
N THR A 55 -22.45 2.50 -10.76
CA THR A 55 -23.01 1.62 -11.78
C THR A 55 -23.04 0.22 -11.20
N HIS A 56 -24.16 -0.12 -10.56
CA HIS A 56 -24.49 -1.49 -10.25
C HIS A 56 -24.81 -2.21 -11.57
N PHE A 57 -23.93 -3.11 -12.00
CA PHE A 57 -24.15 -3.91 -13.21
C PHE A 57 -24.90 -5.20 -12.87
N SER A 58 -25.88 -5.57 -13.68
CA SER A 58 -26.65 -6.81 -13.51
C SER A 58 -25.87 -8.06 -13.98
N SER A 59 -24.91 -7.90 -14.89
CA SER A 59 -24.08 -8.98 -15.40
C SER A 59 -22.68 -8.52 -15.80
N PHE A 60 -21.74 -9.46 -15.92
CA PHE A 60 -20.38 -9.17 -16.37
C PHE A 60 -20.39 -8.64 -17.82
N SER A 61 -21.23 -9.22 -18.69
CA SER A 61 -21.37 -8.76 -20.07
C SER A 61 -21.85 -7.31 -20.15
N GLU A 62 -22.83 -6.91 -19.32
CA GLU A 62 -23.27 -5.53 -19.23
C GLU A 62 -22.15 -4.60 -18.75
N ALA A 63 -21.43 -5.01 -17.69
CA ALA A 63 -20.32 -4.23 -17.15
C ALA A 63 -19.24 -3.96 -18.20
N VAL A 64 -18.80 -5.00 -18.92
CA VAL A 64 -17.80 -4.87 -19.98
C VAL A 64 -18.32 -4.03 -21.13
N GLN A 65 -19.56 -4.26 -21.59
CA GLN A 65 -20.18 -3.51 -22.68
C GLN A 65 -20.32 -2.02 -22.38
N HIS A 66 -20.65 -1.65 -21.14
CA HIS A 66 -20.80 -0.27 -20.72
C HIS A 66 -19.44 0.45 -20.54
N ARG A 67 -18.38 -0.29 -20.20
CA ARG A 67 -17.07 0.31 -19.84
C ARG A 67 -16.04 0.28 -20.96
N ALA A 68 -16.21 -0.57 -21.97
CA ALA A 68 -15.30 -0.62 -23.12
C ALA A 68 -15.31 0.68 -23.94
N ASN A 69 -14.21 0.92 -24.67
CA ASN A 69 -14.10 2.02 -25.63
C ASN A 69 -14.76 1.66 -26.98
N ALA A 70 -14.72 2.59 -27.94
CA ALA A 70 -15.27 2.39 -29.29
C ALA A 70 -14.61 1.23 -30.08
N ASN A 71 -13.35 0.91 -29.77
CA ASN A 71 -12.62 -0.24 -30.35
C ASN A 71 -12.95 -1.56 -29.65
N ARG A 72 -13.96 -1.58 -28.78
CA ARG A 72 -14.31 -2.71 -27.90
C ARG A 72 -13.14 -3.14 -27.00
N SER A 73 -12.25 -2.22 -26.65
CA SER A 73 -11.15 -2.46 -25.72
C SER A 73 -11.50 -1.96 -24.33
N ILE A 74 -11.13 -2.72 -23.30
CA ILE A 74 -11.37 -2.38 -21.90
C ILE A 74 -10.11 -2.67 -21.06
N LEU A 75 -9.82 -1.79 -20.10
CA LEU A 75 -8.85 -2.08 -19.05
C LEU A 75 -9.53 -2.85 -17.90
N MET A 76 -8.99 -3.99 -17.49
CA MET A 76 -9.52 -4.78 -16.38
C MET A 76 -8.45 -5.06 -15.32
N ALA A 77 -8.73 -4.71 -14.07
CA ALA A 77 -7.86 -4.97 -12.93
C ALA A 77 -8.58 -5.82 -11.89
N TYR A 78 -7.98 -6.95 -11.51
CA TYR A 78 -8.51 -7.81 -10.45
C TYR A 78 -7.91 -7.44 -9.10
N PHE A 79 -8.71 -7.47 -8.04
CA PHE A 79 -8.25 -7.29 -6.67
C PHE A 79 -9.13 -8.01 -5.64
N ASP A 80 -8.52 -8.45 -4.54
CA ASP A 80 -9.22 -9.00 -3.38
C ASP A 80 -9.34 -7.95 -2.25
N ALA A 81 -9.86 -8.38 -1.09
CA ALA A 81 -9.99 -7.49 0.07
C ALA A 81 -8.64 -6.99 0.63
N GLY A 82 -7.58 -7.78 0.53
CA GLY A 82 -6.24 -7.40 0.99
C GLY A 82 -5.64 -6.29 0.12
N ALA A 83 -5.96 -6.28 -1.17
CA ALA A 83 -5.50 -5.29 -2.13
C ALA A 83 -6.38 -4.03 -2.26
N LEU A 84 -7.38 -3.83 -1.38
CA LEU A 84 -8.30 -2.69 -1.45
C LEU A 84 -7.56 -1.33 -1.46
N ASN A 85 -6.67 -1.10 -0.49
CA ASN A 85 -5.94 0.18 -0.40
C ASN A 85 -4.99 0.38 -1.60
N MET A 86 -4.39 -0.70 -2.11
CA MET A 86 -3.58 -0.66 -3.33
C MET A 86 -4.43 -0.25 -4.55
N THR A 87 -5.67 -0.77 -4.63
CA THR A 87 -6.62 -0.46 -5.70
C THR A 87 -7.09 1.00 -5.65
N LEU A 88 -7.36 1.52 -4.46
CA LEU A 88 -7.68 2.95 -4.29
C LEU A 88 -6.48 3.83 -4.65
N ASN A 89 -5.27 3.44 -4.23
CA ASN A 89 -4.05 4.13 -4.65
C ASN A 89 -3.91 4.12 -6.18
N PHE A 90 -4.03 2.96 -6.81
CA PHE A 90 -3.98 2.79 -8.27
C PHE A 90 -4.95 3.69 -9.02
N TYR A 91 -6.20 3.80 -8.53
CA TYR A 91 -7.14 4.74 -9.11
C TYR A 91 -6.63 6.19 -9.04
N HIS A 92 -6.20 6.62 -7.86
CA HIS A 92 -5.79 8.01 -7.65
C HIS A 92 -4.47 8.35 -8.34
N SER A 93 -3.50 7.44 -8.36
CA SER A 93 -2.15 7.70 -8.89
C SER A 93 -2.01 7.37 -10.39
N SER A 94 -2.77 6.41 -10.91
CA SER A 94 -2.60 5.90 -12.27
C SER A 94 -3.84 6.11 -13.15
N LEU A 95 -5.05 5.80 -12.70
CA LEU A 95 -6.23 5.89 -13.57
C LEU A 95 -6.69 7.34 -13.76
N LYS A 96 -6.93 8.05 -12.65
CA LYS A 96 -7.50 9.41 -12.66
C LYS A 96 -6.58 10.44 -13.31
N PRO A 97 -5.26 10.52 -13.00
CA PRO A 97 -4.38 11.56 -13.56
C PRO A 97 -4.16 11.41 -15.07
N HIS A 98 -4.28 10.18 -15.59
CA HIS A 98 -4.04 9.86 -16.99
C HIS A 98 -5.33 9.69 -17.81
N GLY A 99 -6.48 10.14 -17.28
CA GLY A 99 -7.75 10.16 -18.01
C GLY A 99 -8.21 8.76 -18.44
N VAL A 100 -7.90 7.73 -17.65
CA VAL A 100 -8.33 6.36 -17.95
C VAL A 100 -9.79 6.21 -17.51
N THR A 101 -10.70 6.24 -18.47
CA THR A 101 -12.15 6.15 -18.24
C THR A 101 -12.74 4.79 -18.62
N HIS A 102 -12.11 4.08 -19.56
CA HIS A 102 -12.55 2.78 -20.07
C HIS A 102 -11.95 1.62 -19.27
N PHE A 103 -12.33 1.54 -18.00
CA PHE A 103 -11.88 0.49 -17.10
C PHE A 103 -13.03 -0.16 -16.32
N LEU A 104 -12.78 -1.39 -15.88
CA LEU A 104 -13.60 -2.12 -14.92
C LEU A 104 -12.69 -2.72 -13.84
N LEU A 105 -12.93 -2.35 -12.59
CA LEU A 105 -12.33 -3.04 -11.45
C LEU A 105 -13.14 -4.32 -11.21
N VAL A 106 -12.44 -5.43 -10.94
CA VAL A 106 -13.07 -6.73 -10.74
C VAL A 106 -12.64 -7.28 -9.39
N SER A 107 -13.59 -7.66 -8.55
CA SER A 107 -13.26 -8.21 -7.23
C SER A 107 -13.99 -9.53 -6.98
N SER A 108 -13.37 -10.37 -6.15
CA SER A 108 -14.01 -11.54 -5.53
C SER A 108 -14.64 -11.21 -4.16
N SER A 109 -14.45 -9.99 -3.66
CA SER A 109 -14.94 -9.55 -2.36
C SER A 109 -16.05 -8.51 -2.51
N SER A 110 -17.25 -8.84 -2.05
CA SER A 110 -18.39 -7.92 -2.03
C SER A 110 -18.09 -6.65 -1.24
N ARG A 111 -17.44 -6.80 -0.08
CA ARG A 111 -17.01 -5.66 0.76
C ARG A 111 -16.00 -4.77 0.05
N ALA A 112 -15.00 -5.36 -0.62
CA ALA A 112 -13.98 -4.57 -1.32
C ALA A 112 -14.59 -3.84 -2.53
N CYS A 113 -15.47 -4.51 -3.27
CA CYS A 113 -16.19 -3.92 -4.40
C CYS A 113 -17.13 -2.79 -3.96
N ALA A 114 -17.88 -2.97 -2.87
CA ALA A 114 -18.72 -1.93 -2.30
C ALA A 114 -17.91 -0.71 -1.84
N ALA A 115 -16.71 -0.92 -1.27
CA ALA A 115 -15.83 0.16 -0.84
C ALA A 115 -15.35 1.02 -2.02
N VAL A 116 -14.95 0.42 -3.15
CA VAL A 116 -14.56 1.20 -4.34
C VAL A 116 -15.78 1.83 -5.04
N GLN A 117 -16.96 1.19 -5.01
CA GLN A 117 -18.20 1.78 -5.53
C GLN A 117 -18.65 3.00 -4.72
N ALA A 118 -18.40 3.02 -3.41
CA ALA A 118 -18.67 4.18 -2.56
C ALA A 118 -17.83 5.41 -2.97
N GLU A 119 -16.67 5.19 -3.59
CA GLU A 119 -15.82 6.22 -4.21
C GLU A 119 -16.25 6.58 -5.65
N GLY A 120 -17.38 6.04 -6.12
CA GLY A 120 -17.90 6.27 -7.48
C GLY A 120 -17.16 5.49 -8.58
N LEU A 121 -16.44 4.42 -8.22
CA LEU A 121 -15.67 3.61 -9.18
C LEU A 121 -16.48 2.42 -9.69
N ALA A 122 -16.34 2.14 -10.99
CA ALA A 122 -16.95 0.97 -11.60
C ALA A 122 -16.25 -0.31 -11.11
N CYS A 123 -16.97 -1.10 -10.31
CA CYS A 123 -16.53 -2.41 -9.87
C CYS A 123 -17.58 -3.48 -10.14
N PHE A 124 -17.13 -4.64 -10.59
CA PHE A 124 -17.95 -5.85 -10.75
C PHE A 124 -17.48 -6.94 -9.79
N LEU A 125 -18.44 -7.52 -9.07
CA LEU A 125 -18.22 -8.67 -8.22
C LEU A 125 -18.26 -9.94 -9.08
N TYR A 126 -17.08 -10.52 -9.35
CA TYR A 126 -16.93 -11.66 -10.25
C TYR A 126 -16.80 -12.96 -9.47
N MET A 127 -17.57 -13.98 -9.85
CA MET A 127 -17.58 -15.30 -9.22
C MET A 127 -17.77 -15.25 -7.69
N SER A 128 -18.64 -14.36 -7.17
CA SER A 128 -19.02 -14.41 -5.77
C SER A 128 -19.92 -15.60 -5.49
N ASP A 129 -19.56 -16.40 -4.51
CA ASP A 129 -20.49 -17.36 -3.90
C ASP A 129 -21.53 -16.61 -3.05
N ALA A 130 -22.78 -17.07 -3.10
CA ALA A 130 -23.77 -16.77 -2.05
C ALA A 130 -23.40 -17.44 -0.71
N ASP A 131 -22.45 -18.38 -0.74
CA ASP A 131 -21.89 -19.16 0.36
C ASP A 131 -20.43 -18.77 0.67
N SER A 132 -20.06 -17.48 0.68
CA SER A 132 -18.69 -17.04 1.05
C SER A 132 -18.24 -17.44 2.48
N GLU A 133 -19.07 -18.18 3.23
CA GLU A 133 -18.78 -18.81 4.51
C GLU A 133 -18.59 -20.35 4.45
N LYS A 134 -18.72 -20.99 3.29
CA LYS A 134 -18.39 -22.41 3.12
C LYS A 134 -16.99 -22.57 2.54
N GLU A 135 -16.13 -23.28 3.27
CA GLU A 135 -14.83 -23.71 2.76
C GLU A 135 -15.03 -24.51 1.46
N SER A 136 -14.54 -23.96 0.35
CA SER A 136 -14.44 -24.75 -0.88
C SER A 136 -13.45 -25.88 -0.64
N VAL A 137 -13.86 -27.12 -0.92
CA VAL A 137 -12.96 -28.27 -0.85
C VAL A 137 -11.74 -27.99 -1.72
N TYR A 138 -10.56 -28.08 -1.12
CA TYR A 138 -9.27 -27.91 -1.79
C TYR A 138 -9.24 -28.75 -3.08
N MET A 139 -8.85 -28.14 -4.20
CA MET A 139 -8.83 -28.72 -5.57
C MET A 139 -10.19 -28.95 -6.27
N SER A 140 -11.32 -28.52 -5.69
CA SER A 140 -12.60 -28.50 -6.42
C SER A 140 -12.55 -27.55 -7.64
N LYS A 141 -13.45 -27.75 -8.62
CA LYS A 141 -13.58 -26.83 -9.77
C LYS A 141 -13.85 -25.38 -9.31
N ASP A 142 -14.61 -25.19 -8.24
CA ASP A 142 -14.87 -23.87 -7.66
C ASP A 142 -13.62 -23.27 -7.02
N PHE A 143 -12.84 -24.08 -6.29
CA PHE A 143 -11.56 -23.65 -5.74
C PHE A 143 -10.58 -23.22 -6.85
N VAL A 144 -10.43 -24.03 -7.89
CA VAL A 144 -9.54 -23.72 -9.03
C VAL A 144 -10.00 -22.48 -9.80
N ARG A 145 -11.33 -22.31 -9.99
CA ARG A 145 -11.90 -21.10 -10.59
C ARG A 145 -11.61 -19.86 -9.75
N LYS A 146 -11.81 -19.93 -8.43
CA LYS A 146 -11.51 -18.84 -7.49
C LYS A 146 -10.03 -18.46 -7.48
N MET A 147 -9.13 -19.43 -7.62
CA MET A 147 -7.69 -19.17 -7.68
C MET A 147 -7.22 -18.56 -9.00
N ASN A 148 -8.01 -18.65 -10.08
CA ASN A 148 -7.61 -18.23 -11.42
C ASN A 148 -8.53 -17.15 -12.02
N ILE A 149 -9.22 -16.38 -11.18
CA ILE A 149 -10.23 -15.39 -11.60
C ILE A 149 -9.77 -14.51 -12.76
N ARG A 150 -8.50 -14.08 -12.77
CA ARG A 150 -7.91 -13.27 -13.85
C ARG A 150 -8.05 -13.94 -15.22
N THR A 151 -7.64 -15.19 -15.34
CA THR A 151 -7.73 -15.94 -16.60
C THR A 151 -9.18 -16.08 -17.06
N TYR A 152 -10.12 -16.32 -16.12
CA TYR A 152 -11.54 -16.51 -16.44
C TYR A 152 -12.22 -15.21 -16.88
N MET A 153 -12.04 -14.12 -16.13
CA MET A 153 -12.64 -12.83 -16.47
C MET A 153 -12.13 -12.31 -17.82
N ILE A 154 -10.83 -12.51 -18.11
CA ILE A 154 -10.24 -12.12 -19.39
C ILE A 154 -10.83 -12.97 -20.52
N LEU A 155 -10.88 -14.30 -20.35
CA LEU A 155 -11.45 -15.20 -21.36
C LEU A 155 -12.92 -14.90 -21.65
N GLU A 156 -13.73 -14.62 -20.63
CA GLU A 156 -15.14 -14.28 -20.81
C GLU A 156 -15.31 -12.99 -21.62
N ALA A 157 -14.54 -11.94 -21.31
CA ALA A 157 -14.55 -10.69 -22.09
C ALA A 157 -14.11 -10.91 -23.54
N LEU A 158 -13.08 -11.73 -23.77
CA LEU A 158 -12.62 -12.11 -25.11
C LEU A 158 -13.70 -12.84 -25.90
N LYS A 159 -14.43 -13.78 -25.28
CA LYS A 159 -15.54 -14.51 -25.92
C LYS A 159 -16.75 -13.62 -26.23
N LEU A 160 -16.92 -12.55 -25.48
CA LEU A 160 -17.89 -11.48 -25.77
C LEU A 160 -17.40 -10.51 -26.86
N GLY A 161 -16.23 -10.74 -27.45
CA GLY A 161 -15.67 -9.92 -28.52
C GLY A 161 -15.04 -8.61 -28.06
N PHE A 162 -14.56 -8.53 -26.82
CA PHE A 162 -13.84 -7.37 -26.31
C PHE A 162 -12.34 -7.63 -26.23
N ASN A 163 -11.53 -6.65 -26.62
CA ASN A 163 -10.10 -6.65 -26.35
C ASN A 163 -9.87 -6.25 -24.88
N VAL A 164 -8.86 -6.83 -24.24
CA VAL A 164 -8.61 -6.63 -22.82
C VAL A 164 -7.18 -6.16 -22.63
N LEU A 165 -7.01 -5.04 -21.92
CA LEU A 165 -5.77 -4.74 -21.23
C LEU A 165 -5.93 -5.17 -19.77
N HIS A 166 -5.32 -6.29 -19.39
CA HIS A 166 -5.23 -6.67 -17.99
C HIS A 166 -4.04 -5.96 -17.33
N THR A 167 -4.25 -5.56 -16.08
CA THR A 167 -3.24 -4.93 -15.22
C THR A 167 -3.42 -5.38 -13.78
N ASP A 168 -2.32 -5.58 -13.08
CA ASP A 168 -2.28 -5.60 -11.62
C ASP A 168 -2.53 -4.19 -11.08
N VAL A 169 -2.99 -4.11 -9.82
CA VAL A 169 -3.25 -2.84 -9.12
C VAL A 169 -1.99 -2.22 -8.50
N ASP A 170 -0.86 -2.91 -8.52
CA ASP A 170 0.45 -2.36 -8.13
C ASP A 170 1.28 -1.92 -9.34
N VAL A 171 0.62 -1.28 -10.30
CA VAL A 171 1.23 -0.72 -11.50
C VAL A 171 1.09 0.81 -11.51
N VAL A 172 2.15 1.50 -11.91
CA VAL A 172 2.18 2.95 -12.08
C VAL A 172 2.07 3.30 -13.56
N TYR A 173 1.14 4.19 -13.90
CA TYR A 173 1.02 4.74 -15.24
C TYR A 173 1.66 6.12 -15.31
N PHE A 174 2.19 6.44 -16.49
CA PHE A 174 2.74 7.76 -16.84
C PHE A 174 1.97 8.40 -18.01
N THR A 175 1.06 7.64 -18.61
CA THR A 175 0.16 8.02 -19.70
C THR A 175 -1.05 7.10 -19.68
N ASN A 176 -2.04 7.32 -20.56
CA ASN A 176 -3.16 6.39 -20.71
C ASN A 176 -2.65 5.08 -21.37
N PRO A 177 -2.60 3.96 -20.63
CA PRO A 177 -1.95 2.75 -21.14
C PRO A 177 -2.80 2.04 -22.19
N LEU A 178 -4.13 2.19 -22.16
CA LEU A 178 -5.03 1.52 -23.10
C LEU A 178 -4.82 2.08 -24.51
N THR A 179 -4.72 3.40 -24.64
CA THR A 179 -4.46 4.04 -25.95
C THR A 179 -3.06 3.74 -26.47
N GLU A 180 -2.07 3.63 -25.58
CA GLU A 180 -0.70 3.35 -25.99
C GLU A 180 -0.50 1.88 -26.38
N VAL A 181 -1.12 0.94 -25.68
CA VAL A 181 -0.98 -0.49 -26.00
C VAL A 181 -1.70 -0.86 -27.30
N GLU A 182 -2.80 -0.17 -27.64
CA GLU A 182 -3.48 -0.34 -28.93
C GLU A 182 -2.58 0.06 -30.11
N LYS A 183 -1.73 1.08 -29.94
CA LYS A 183 -0.71 1.48 -30.94
C LYS A 183 0.42 0.45 -31.03
N GLU A 184 0.83 -0.10 -29.89
CA GLU A 184 1.87 -1.13 -29.88
C GLU A 184 1.38 -2.45 -30.46
N CYS A 185 0.11 -2.80 -30.29
CA CYS A 185 -0.47 -4.07 -30.72
C CYS A 185 -1.64 -3.83 -31.70
N PRO A 186 -1.38 -3.33 -32.92
CA PRO A 186 -2.44 -3.09 -33.91
C PRO A 186 -3.09 -4.39 -34.37
N GLU A 187 -4.38 -4.33 -34.73
CA GLU A 187 -5.22 -5.50 -35.04
C GLU A 187 -4.66 -6.43 -36.13
N LYS A 188 -3.96 -5.85 -37.10
CA LYS A 188 -3.38 -6.58 -38.23
C LYS A 188 -2.10 -7.35 -37.91
N ASP A 189 -1.41 -7.00 -36.82
CA ASP A 189 -0.04 -7.52 -36.57
C ASP A 189 0.13 -8.12 -35.19
N CYS A 190 -0.86 -8.02 -34.31
CA CYS A 190 -0.72 -8.45 -32.93
C CYS A 190 -2.04 -8.89 -32.32
N ASP A 191 -2.00 -10.05 -31.66
CA ASP A 191 -3.08 -10.63 -30.85
C ASP A 191 -2.80 -10.48 -29.36
N LEU A 192 -1.53 -10.57 -28.94
CA LEU A 192 -1.14 -10.61 -27.53
C LEU A 192 0.14 -9.78 -27.30
N ALA A 193 0.12 -8.85 -26.35
CA ALA A 193 1.25 -8.01 -25.99
C ALA A 193 1.48 -7.92 -24.47
N PRO A 194 2.39 -8.73 -23.91
CA PRO A 194 2.70 -8.74 -22.48
C PRO A 194 3.91 -7.87 -22.16
N LEU A 195 3.94 -7.37 -20.92
CA LEU A 195 5.14 -6.77 -20.35
C LEU A 195 6.24 -7.81 -20.17
N TRP A 196 7.51 -7.39 -20.27
CA TRP A 196 8.67 -8.25 -20.06
C TRP A 196 9.28 -8.03 -18.68
N ASP A 197 9.38 -9.08 -17.89
CA ASP A 197 9.82 -9.02 -16.50
C ASP A 197 11.32 -9.27 -16.30
N SER A 198 12.13 -8.95 -17.30
CA SER A 198 13.57 -9.29 -17.38
C SER A 198 13.88 -10.78 -17.56
N ILE A 199 13.06 -11.70 -17.05
CA ILE A 199 13.25 -13.16 -17.14
C ILE A 199 12.15 -13.84 -17.96
N VAL A 200 10.89 -13.43 -17.75
CA VAL A 200 9.69 -14.04 -18.34
C VAL A 200 8.69 -12.96 -18.76
N TYR A 201 7.70 -13.34 -19.56
CA TYR A 201 6.55 -12.46 -19.80
C TYR A 201 5.72 -12.34 -18.52
N ASN A 202 5.30 -11.12 -18.21
CA ASN A 202 4.56 -10.78 -17.01
C ASN A 202 3.05 -10.81 -17.29
N GLU A 203 2.29 -11.46 -16.41
CA GLU A 203 0.82 -11.50 -16.51
C GLU A 203 0.16 -10.26 -15.93
N GLY A 204 0.80 -9.60 -14.95
CA GLY A 204 0.32 -8.37 -14.32
C GLY A 204 0.26 -7.13 -15.22
N PHE A 205 0.67 -7.22 -16.49
CA PHE A 205 0.33 -6.24 -17.51
C PHE A 205 0.35 -6.89 -18.90
N VAL A 206 -0.82 -7.17 -19.46
CA VAL A 206 -0.96 -7.86 -20.76
C VAL A 206 -2.15 -7.33 -21.55
N PHE A 207 -1.91 -6.99 -22.81
CA PHE A 207 -2.99 -6.70 -23.76
C PHE A 207 -3.28 -7.92 -24.63
N ILE A 208 -4.55 -8.19 -24.85
CA ILE A 208 -5.03 -9.33 -25.64
C ILE A 208 -6.24 -8.91 -26.48
N ARG A 209 -6.22 -9.27 -27.76
CA ARG A 209 -7.34 -9.05 -28.68
C ARG A 209 -8.31 -10.21 -28.66
N SER A 210 -9.59 -9.94 -28.88
CA SER A 210 -10.63 -10.96 -29.06
C SER A 210 -10.56 -11.66 -30.43
N SER A 211 -9.36 -11.82 -31.00
CA SER A 211 -9.16 -12.59 -32.23
C SER A 211 -9.29 -14.09 -31.95
N PRO A 212 -9.52 -14.93 -32.97
CA PRO A 212 -9.56 -16.38 -32.79
C PRO A 212 -8.29 -16.94 -32.10
N ALA A 213 -7.12 -16.39 -32.42
CA ALA A 213 -5.87 -16.79 -31.79
C ALA A 213 -5.75 -16.32 -30.35
N GLY A 214 -6.18 -15.09 -30.04
CA GLY A 214 -6.18 -14.55 -28.68
C GLY A 214 -7.14 -15.27 -27.74
N VAL A 215 -8.37 -15.55 -28.21
CA VAL A 215 -9.35 -16.38 -27.49
C VAL A 215 -8.75 -17.77 -27.22
N ARG A 216 -8.17 -18.42 -28.24
CA ARG A 216 -7.55 -19.73 -28.09
C ARG A 216 -6.40 -19.74 -27.08
N ALA A 217 -5.58 -18.70 -27.04
CA ALA A 217 -4.50 -18.59 -26.06
C ALA A 217 -5.03 -18.60 -24.62
N PHE A 218 -6.13 -17.88 -24.34
CA PHE A 218 -6.74 -17.87 -23.01
C PHE A 218 -7.58 -19.12 -22.72
N GLU A 219 -8.12 -19.81 -23.73
CA GLU A 219 -8.69 -21.14 -23.56
C GLU A 219 -7.62 -22.15 -23.13
N ASP A 220 -6.44 -22.12 -23.77
CA ASP A 220 -5.31 -22.96 -23.38
C ASP A 220 -4.81 -22.60 -21.95
N MET A 221 -4.75 -21.32 -21.59
CA MET A 221 -4.43 -20.90 -20.21
C MET A 221 -5.44 -21.43 -19.21
N LYS A 222 -6.74 -21.35 -19.51
CA LYS A 222 -7.80 -21.92 -18.68
C LYS A 222 -7.61 -23.43 -18.49
N VAL A 223 -7.32 -24.16 -19.57
CA VAL A 223 -7.04 -25.61 -19.47
C VAL A 223 -5.83 -25.86 -18.57
N ILE A 224 -4.75 -25.10 -18.71
CA ILE A 224 -3.56 -25.22 -17.84
C ILE A 224 -3.95 -24.97 -16.38
N ALA A 225 -4.70 -23.92 -16.09
CA ALA A 225 -5.17 -23.60 -14.74
C ALA A 225 -6.07 -24.71 -14.15
N GLU A 226 -6.94 -25.31 -14.97
CA GLU A 226 -7.87 -26.38 -14.55
C GLU A 226 -7.20 -27.74 -14.38
N THR A 227 -6.08 -27.99 -15.07
CA THR A 227 -5.43 -29.32 -15.13
C THR A 227 -4.07 -29.36 -14.46
N THR A 228 -3.49 -28.20 -14.15
CA THR A 228 -2.17 -28.08 -13.52
C THR A 228 -2.25 -27.04 -12.41
N ASN A 229 -1.59 -27.30 -11.27
CA ASN A 229 -1.48 -26.33 -10.17
C ASN A 229 -0.49 -25.20 -10.49
N LYS A 230 -0.40 -24.79 -11.75
CA LYS A 230 0.50 -23.74 -12.21
C LYS A 230 -0.23 -22.40 -12.18
N ASP A 231 0.47 -21.36 -11.78
CA ASP A 231 -0.03 -20.00 -11.83
C ASP A 231 -0.22 -19.48 -13.27
N ASP A 232 -0.92 -18.36 -13.36
CA ASP A 232 -1.23 -17.63 -14.58
C ASP A 232 0.03 -17.16 -15.34
N GLN A 233 1.09 -16.77 -14.64
CA GLN A 233 2.37 -16.40 -15.24
C GLN A 233 3.02 -17.58 -15.98
N VAL A 234 3.03 -18.77 -15.39
CA VAL A 234 3.50 -20.00 -16.02
C VAL A 234 2.59 -20.40 -17.18
N ALA A 235 1.27 -20.25 -17.03
CA ALA A 235 0.31 -20.52 -18.10
C ALA A 235 0.53 -19.60 -19.31
N LEU A 236 0.65 -18.29 -19.09
CA LEU A 236 0.93 -17.27 -20.12
C LEU A 236 2.20 -17.61 -20.90
N ASN A 237 3.31 -17.87 -20.19
CA ASN A 237 4.58 -18.20 -20.83
C ASN A 237 4.52 -19.54 -21.59
N THR A 238 3.68 -20.48 -21.12
CA THR A 238 3.45 -21.75 -21.83
C THR A 238 2.68 -21.54 -23.13
N VAL A 239 1.63 -20.71 -23.12
CA VAL A 239 0.83 -20.46 -24.33
C VAL A 239 1.59 -19.62 -25.35
N ILE A 240 2.40 -18.63 -24.92
CA ILE A 240 3.28 -17.87 -25.84
C ILE A 240 4.25 -18.82 -26.56
N LYS A 241 4.88 -19.75 -25.85
CA LYS A 241 5.79 -20.74 -26.46
C LYS A 241 5.09 -21.63 -27.48
N ARG A 242 3.82 -21.99 -27.23
CA ARG A 242 3.03 -22.87 -28.11
C ARG A 242 2.26 -22.13 -29.19
N GLY A 243 2.11 -20.81 -29.06
CA GLY A 243 1.20 -19.98 -29.85
C GLY A 243 1.45 -20.01 -31.35
N HIS A 244 2.70 -20.22 -31.77
CA HIS A 244 3.06 -20.38 -33.18
C HIS A 244 2.30 -21.52 -33.87
N LYS A 245 1.89 -22.56 -33.13
CA LYS A 245 1.15 -23.71 -33.68
C LYS A 245 -0.26 -23.37 -34.15
N TYR A 246 -0.83 -22.25 -33.69
CA TYR A 246 -2.16 -21.79 -34.07
C TYR A 246 -2.15 -20.33 -34.53
N GLY A 247 -0.99 -19.82 -34.96
CA GLY A 247 -0.85 -18.50 -35.55
C GLY A 247 -0.99 -17.32 -34.59
N LEU A 248 -0.72 -17.50 -33.29
CA LEU A 248 -0.73 -16.40 -32.33
C LEU A 248 0.35 -15.37 -32.66
N ARG A 249 -0.07 -14.14 -33.01
CA ARG A 249 0.84 -13.01 -33.23
C ARG A 249 1.11 -12.34 -31.89
N PHE A 250 2.23 -12.66 -31.27
CA PHE A 250 2.62 -12.03 -30.01
C PHE A 250 3.64 -10.91 -30.25
N LYS A 251 3.57 -9.83 -29.48
CA LYS A 251 4.56 -8.75 -29.47
C LYS A 251 4.97 -8.39 -28.05
N LYS A 252 6.25 -8.56 -27.74
CA LYS A 252 6.81 -8.07 -26.47
C LYS A 252 6.71 -6.54 -26.41
N LEU A 253 6.16 -6.00 -25.32
CA LEU A 253 6.09 -4.56 -25.15
C LEU A 253 7.50 -3.93 -25.03
N PRO A 254 7.73 -2.71 -25.55
CA PRO A 254 9.05 -2.06 -25.50
C PRO A 254 9.57 -1.90 -24.06
N VAL A 255 10.70 -2.54 -23.75
CA VAL A 255 11.28 -2.59 -22.39
C VAL A 255 11.79 -1.25 -21.86
N THR A 256 11.87 -0.22 -22.71
CA THR A 256 12.22 1.15 -22.31
C THR A 256 11.00 2.01 -21.98
N GLN A 257 9.78 1.52 -22.28
CA GLN A 257 8.52 2.22 -22.05
C GLN A 257 7.61 1.48 -21.07
N TYR A 258 7.67 0.15 -21.05
CA TYR A 258 6.91 -0.74 -20.18
C TYR A 258 7.90 -1.51 -19.29
N LEU A 259 8.17 -0.95 -18.12
CA LEU A 259 9.26 -1.37 -17.26
C LEU A 259 8.79 -2.37 -16.20
N SER A 260 9.59 -3.41 -16.01
CA SER A 260 9.50 -4.26 -14.82
C SER A 260 9.99 -3.50 -13.59
N GLY A 261 9.67 -4.04 -12.42
CA GLY A 261 10.10 -3.49 -11.15
C GLY A 261 11.61 -3.58 -10.96
N LYS A 262 12.27 -4.60 -11.55
CA LYS A 262 13.73 -4.61 -11.64
C LYS A 262 14.24 -3.42 -12.44
N ALA A 263 13.72 -3.22 -13.65
CA ALA A 263 14.20 -2.17 -14.54
C ALA A 263 13.93 -0.76 -13.97
N PHE A 264 12.79 -0.56 -13.31
CA PHE A 264 12.39 0.75 -12.79
C PHE A 264 12.88 1.05 -11.36
N TYR A 265 12.89 0.07 -10.44
CA TYR A 265 13.19 0.32 -9.02
C TYR A 265 14.55 -0.21 -8.56
N GLU A 266 15.18 -1.13 -9.30
CA GLU A 266 16.40 -1.82 -8.85
C GLU A 266 17.62 -1.54 -9.75
N ASP A 267 17.43 -1.43 -11.07
CA ASP A 267 18.52 -1.26 -12.05
C ASP A 267 18.91 0.22 -12.26
N THR A 268 17.97 1.15 -12.08
CA THR A 268 18.32 2.55 -11.91
C THR A 268 19.04 2.67 -10.57
N GLU A 269 20.15 3.42 -10.47
CA GLU A 269 20.78 3.74 -9.18
C GLU A 269 19.68 4.06 -8.16
N ARG A 270 19.61 3.29 -7.07
CA ARG A 270 18.39 3.25 -6.24
C ARG A 270 18.00 4.66 -5.80
N VAL A 271 16.84 5.08 -6.26
CA VAL A 271 16.32 6.42 -6.04
C VAL A 271 15.22 6.46 -5.00
N PHE A 272 15.02 7.65 -4.45
CA PHE A 272 13.97 7.97 -3.50
C PHE A 272 13.19 9.18 -4.03
N GLY A 273 11.88 9.16 -3.83
CA GLY A 273 10.95 10.18 -4.29
C GLY A 273 10.75 10.19 -5.81
N ASN A 274 10.39 11.35 -6.34
CA ASN A 274 10.05 11.53 -7.77
C ASN A 274 11.27 11.51 -8.71
N SER A 275 12.47 11.31 -8.19
CA SER A 275 13.67 11.24 -9.00
C SER A 275 13.75 9.85 -9.61
N ALA A 276 12.99 9.51 -10.66
CA ALA A 276 13.19 8.26 -11.41
C ALA A 276 14.22 8.52 -12.53
N PRO A 277 15.54 8.33 -12.30
CA PRO A 277 16.55 8.67 -13.29
C PRO A 277 16.42 7.64 -14.42
N GLY A 278 16.21 8.13 -15.64
CA GLY A 278 16.11 7.28 -16.83
C GLY A 278 14.68 6.98 -17.30
N CYS A 279 13.65 7.44 -16.59
CA CYS A 279 12.27 7.25 -17.01
C CYS A 279 11.69 8.49 -17.73
N HIS A 280 12.28 8.86 -18.87
CA HIS A 280 11.83 10.03 -19.64
C HIS A 280 10.64 9.74 -20.56
N ASN A 281 10.52 8.49 -21.04
CA ASN A 281 9.50 8.07 -22.00
C ASN A 281 8.70 6.85 -21.51
N CYS A 282 8.65 6.62 -20.20
CA CYS A 282 7.89 5.50 -19.68
C CYS A 282 6.40 5.72 -19.90
N LYS A 283 5.70 4.60 -20.06
CA LYS A 283 4.26 4.52 -20.13
C LYS A 283 3.72 3.80 -18.91
N VAL A 284 4.44 2.74 -18.48
CA VAL A 284 4.03 1.83 -17.41
C VAL A 284 5.26 1.36 -16.62
N ALA A 285 5.15 1.28 -15.30
CA ALA A 285 6.09 0.58 -14.43
C ALA A 285 5.36 -0.35 -13.46
N HIS A 286 5.70 -1.64 -13.47
CA HIS A 286 5.11 -2.62 -12.55
C HIS A 286 5.93 -2.71 -11.26
N ASN A 287 5.30 -2.64 -10.08
CA ASN A 287 5.91 -2.84 -8.77
C ASN A 287 6.10 -4.32 -8.39
N ASN A 288 6.58 -5.12 -9.34
CA ASN A 288 7.01 -6.49 -9.09
C ASN A 288 8.51 -6.53 -8.71
N TRP A 289 9.13 -7.72 -8.73
CA TRP A 289 10.47 -7.95 -8.16
C TRP A 289 10.57 -7.67 -6.66
N ILE A 290 9.43 -7.69 -5.98
CA ILE A 290 9.27 -7.52 -4.54
C ILE A 290 8.13 -8.41 -4.05
N VAL A 291 8.30 -8.97 -2.86
CA VAL A 291 7.34 -9.88 -2.24
C VAL A 291 6.63 -9.17 -1.10
N SER A 292 5.36 -9.51 -0.89
CA SER A 292 4.40 -8.94 0.07
C SER A 292 3.77 -7.62 -0.34
N ILE A 293 2.52 -7.42 0.09
CA ILE A 293 1.79 -6.17 -0.15
C ILE A 293 2.40 -5.03 0.68
N GLU A 294 2.85 -5.29 1.90
CA GLU A 294 3.46 -4.28 2.76
C GLU A 294 4.69 -3.67 2.07
N ALA A 295 5.57 -4.53 1.54
CA ALA A 295 6.81 -4.06 0.90
C ALA A 295 6.53 -3.29 -0.39
N LYS A 296 5.50 -3.68 -1.16
CA LYS A 296 5.01 -2.94 -2.33
C LYS A 296 4.51 -1.55 -1.95
N VAL A 297 3.65 -1.47 -0.93
CA VAL A 297 3.13 -0.19 -0.40
C VAL A 297 4.28 0.71 0.06
N TYR A 298 5.22 0.17 0.82
CA TYR A 298 6.36 0.94 1.32
C TYR A 298 7.26 1.46 0.18
N ARG A 299 7.52 0.64 -0.84
CA ARG A 299 8.27 1.10 -2.03
C ARG A 299 7.54 2.24 -2.73
N PHE A 300 6.22 2.15 -2.94
CA PHE A 300 5.45 3.23 -3.53
C PHE A 300 5.48 4.50 -2.69
N ARG A 301 5.43 4.39 -1.36
CA ARG A 301 5.59 5.53 -0.46
C ARG A 301 6.98 6.16 -0.58
N GLU A 302 8.05 5.36 -0.55
CA GLU A 302 9.42 5.84 -0.75
C GLU A 302 9.59 6.59 -2.09
N MET A 303 8.87 6.16 -3.12
CA MET A 303 8.89 6.74 -4.46
C MET A 303 7.87 7.87 -4.69
N LEU A 304 7.10 8.28 -3.67
CA LEU A 304 6.00 9.26 -3.78
C LEU A 304 4.91 8.86 -4.79
N GLN A 305 4.74 7.57 -5.03
CA GLN A 305 3.72 6.96 -5.89
C GLN A 305 2.49 6.47 -5.10
N TRP A 306 2.50 6.65 -3.78
CA TRP A 306 1.40 6.31 -2.88
C TRP A 306 0.70 7.57 -2.38
N ILE A 307 -0.52 7.83 -2.85
CA ILE A 307 -1.32 9.01 -2.48
C ILE A 307 -2.62 8.67 -1.75
N HIS A 308 -2.92 7.38 -1.58
CA HIS A 308 -4.07 6.96 -0.77
C HIS A 308 -3.78 7.15 0.72
N ASP A 309 -4.51 8.07 1.36
CA ASP A 309 -4.19 8.50 2.73
C ASP A 309 -4.82 7.65 3.84
N GLY A 310 -5.86 6.86 3.49
CA GLY A 310 -6.62 6.09 4.46
C GLY A 310 -7.45 6.94 5.43
N LEU A 311 -8.22 6.28 6.31
CA LEU A 311 -9.04 6.94 7.34
C LEU A 311 -8.22 7.44 8.52
N ASP A 312 -7.01 6.92 8.73
CA ASP A 312 -6.11 7.32 9.80
C ASP A 312 -5.29 8.58 9.47
N GLY A 313 -5.44 9.11 8.25
CA GLY A 313 -4.72 10.28 7.77
C GLY A 313 -3.21 10.04 7.74
N TYR A 314 -2.76 9.04 6.99
CA TYR A 314 -1.36 8.59 7.00
C TYR A 314 -0.37 9.76 6.84
N TYR A 315 -0.65 10.66 5.91
CA TYR A 315 0.01 11.93 5.60
C TYR A 315 -0.72 13.14 6.20
N THR A 316 -2.06 13.20 6.14
CA THR A 316 -2.80 14.45 6.43
C THR A 316 -3.06 14.72 7.91
N ASN A 317 -2.81 13.77 8.81
CA ASN A 317 -3.07 13.94 10.23
C ASN A 317 -2.25 15.11 10.82
N PRO A 318 -2.90 16.22 11.23
CA PRO A 318 -2.20 17.43 11.63
C PRO A 318 -1.64 17.37 13.07
N ASP A 319 -2.15 16.44 13.88
CA ASP A 319 -1.84 16.31 15.30
C ASP A 319 -0.70 15.33 15.57
N ARG A 320 -0.38 14.49 14.58
CA ARG A 320 0.68 13.50 14.69
C ARG A 320 2.03 14.19 14.80
N ARG A 321 2.80 13.80 15.83
CA ARG A 321 4.17 14.25 16.03
C ARG A 321 5.15 13.20 15.53
N TYR A 322 6.27 13.67 15.03
CA TYR A 322 7.28 12.84 14.38
C TYR A 322 8.65 13.02 15.02
N LEU A 323 9.47 11.99 14.83
CA LEU A 323 10.88 11.97 15.16
C LEU A 323 11.64 11.44 13.96
N THR A 324 12.81 11.99 13.67
CA THR A 324 13.74 11.44 12.68
C THR A 324 15.18 11.63 13.13
N TYR A 325 16.12 11.01 12.44
CA TYR A 325 17.54 11.19 12.69
C TYR A 325 18.33 11.28 11.40
N LEU A 326 19.43 12.01 11.44
CA LEU A 326 20.43 11.96 10.38
C LEU A 326 21.14 10.62 10.50
N ASN A 327 21.00 9.81 9.46
CA ASN A 327 21.75 8.58 9.30
C ASN A 327 22.93 8.93 8.39
N ALA A 328 23.94 9.60 8.94
CA ALA A 328 25.16 9.88 8.20
C ALA A 328 25.98 8.59 8.06
N GLU A 329 26.66 8.40 6.93
CA GLU A 329 27.54 7.26 6.72
C GLU A 329 28.60 7.23 7.83
N PRO A 330 28.72 6.14 8.60
CA PRO A 330 29.77 6.02 9.60
C PRO A 330 31.13 6.03 8.90
N SER A 331 32.02 6.94 9.31
CA SER A 331 33.25 7.27 8.58
C SER A 331 34.26 6.13 8.42
N ASN A 332 34.07 4.95 9.05
CA ASN A 332 35.09 3.89 9.12
C ASN A 332 34.59 2.44 9.08
N THR A 333 33.33 2.16 8.76
CA THR A 333 32.81 0.77 8.81
C THR A 333 32.36 0.30 7.45
N LYS A 334 33.18 -0.52 6.79
CA LYS A 334 32.80 -1.23 5.55
C LYS A 334 32.55 -2.69 5.88
N GLY A 335 31.50 -3.29 5.31
CA GLY A 335 31.21 -4.72 5.46
C GLY A 335 30.03 -5.04 6.40
N SER A 336 30.08 -6.20 7.08
CA SER A 336 28.96 -6.76 7.88
C SER A 336 28.53 -5.88 9.06
N GLU A 337 29.45 -5.12 9.64
CA GLU A 337 29.20 -4.23 10.77
C GLU A 337 28.18 -3.13 10.43
N THR A 338 28.12 -2.68 9.17
CA THR A 338 27.17 -1.67 8.70
C THR A 338 25.72 -2.08 9.02
N ARG A 339 25.35 -3.32 8.72
CA ARG A 339 23.97 -3.79 8.97
C ARG A 339 23.64 -3.82 10.45
N ASP A 340 24.55 -4.30 11.29
CA ASP A 340 24.29 -4.42 12.73
C ASP A 340 24.18 -3.04 13.38
N MET A 341 24.96 -2.06 12.92
CA MET A 341 24.84 -0.68 13.36
C MET A 341 23.54 -0.02 12.90
N GLU A 342 23.14 -0.20 11.64
CA GLU A 342 21.87 0.31 11.11
C GLU A 342 20.66 -0.25 11.88
N VAL A 343 20.67 -1.56 12.15
CA VAL A 343 19.63 -2.22 12.96
C VAL A 343 19.65 -1.72 14.41
N LYS A 344 20.84 -1.51 15.00
CA LYS A 344 20.97 -0.96 16.36
C LYS A 344 20.45 0.47 16.43
N ALA A 345 20.75 1.31 15.45
CA ALA A 345 20.22 2.67 15.35
C ALA A 345 18.70 2.68 15.17
N LEU A 346 18.16 1.80 14.31
CA LEU A 346 16.71 1.62 14.15
C LEU A 346 16.04 1.21 15.47
N ARG A 347 16.63 0.26 16.21
CA ARG A 347 16.15 -0.15 17.53
C ARG A 347 16.11 1.03 18.51
N ASN A 348 17.19 1.82 18.57
CA ASN A 348 17.25 3.02 19.40
C ASN A 348 16.19 4.04 18.98
N ALA A 349 16.01 4.24 17.68
CA ALA A 349 15.03 5.17 17.13
C ALA A 349 13.59 4.78 17.49
N LEU A 350 13.24 3.50 17.37
CA LEU A 350 11.93 2.98 17.77
C LEU A 350 11.69 3.11 19.28
N ALA A 351 12.72 2.89 20.11
CA ALA A 351 12.61 3.06 21.55
C ALA A 351 12.38 4.54 21.92
N VAL A 352 13.19 5.45 21.38
CA VAL A 352 13.08 6.89 21.65
C VAL A 352 11.77 7.46 21.09
N SER A 353 11.35 7.04 19.89
CA SER A 353 10.08 7.47 19.30
C SER A 353 8.89 7.00 20.15
N SER A 354 8.93 5.76 20.65
CA SER A 354 7.91 5.23 21.57
C SER A 354 7.86 6.01 22.88
N LEU A 355 9.01 6.30 23.50
CA LEU A 355 9.10 7.08 24.74
C LEU A 355 8.51 8.49 24.60
N LEU A 356 8.75 9.13 23.45
CA LEU A 356 8.33 10.50 23.19
C LEU A 356 6.94 10.59 22.55
N ASN A 357 6.23 9.47 22.39
CA ASN A 357 4.95 9.37 21.70
C ASN A 357 4.99 10.04 20.30
N ARG A 358 6.02 9.69 19.52
CA ARG A 358 6.27 10.22 18.18
C ARG A 358 6.34 9.07 17.17
N THR A 359 5.81 9.32 15.98
CA THR A 359 5.95 8.41 14.83
C THR A 359 7.35 8.57 14.24
N LEU A 360 8.08 7.48 14.03
CA LEU A 360 9.43 7.50 13.48
C LEU A 360 9.40 7.71 11.96
N ILE A 361 9.92 8.82 11.47
CA ILE A 361 10.29 8.95 10.05
C ILE A 361 11.66 8.31 9.90
N LEU A 362 11.67 7.14 9.24
CA LEU A 362 12.87 6.36 8.99
C LEU A 362 13.86 7.17 8.14
N PRO A 363 15.17 7.04 8.37
CA PRO A 363 16.14 7.61 7.46
C PRO A 363 16.29 6.73 6.22
N ARG A 364 17.18 7.14 5.32
CA ARG A 364 17.79 6.23 4.35
C ARG A 364 18.88 5.43 5.05
N PHE A 365 18.96 4.15 4.76
CA PHE A 365 19.93 3.21 5.34
C PHE A 365 21.14 3.06 4.41
N HIS A 366 22.20 2.37 4.84
CA HIS A 366 23.36 2.10 4.00
C HIS A 366 23.57 0.61 3.74
N THR A 367 23.93 0.28 2.50
CA THR A 367 24.45 -1.04 2.16
C THR A 367 25.86 -1.23 2.73
N LYS A 368 26.38 -2.46 2.64
CA LYS A 368 27.77 -2.78 3.01
C LYS A 368 28.83 -1.95 2.25
N THR A 369 28.46 -1.36 1.12
CA THR A 369 29.34 -0.52 0.28
C THR A 369 29.16 0.98 0.53
N GLY A 370 28.39 1.38 1.56
CA GLY A 370 28.15 2.79 1.89
C GLY A 370 27.08 3.47 1.04
N VAL A 371 26.42 2.74 0.13
CA VAL A 371 25.40 3.30 -0.77
C VAL A 371 24.07 3.39 -0.04
N GLN A 372 23.35 4.51 -0.21
CA GLN A 372 22.02 4.68 0.37
C GLN A 372 21.04 3.62 -0.14
N CYS A 373 20.23 3.09 0.76
CA CYS A 373 19.31 2.01 0.48
C CYS A 373 18.06 2.08 1.38
N SER A 374 17.02 1.39 0.96
CA SER A 374 15.76 1.28 1.70
C SER A 374 15.88 0.34 2.89
N LEU A 375 14.98 0.50 3.86
CA LEU A 375 14.77 -0.46 4.96
C LEU A 375 14.62 -1.91 4.46
N LEU A 376 14.05 -2.08 3.27
CA LEU A 376 13.84 -3.39 2.64
C LEU A 376 15.15 -4.20 2.49
N ASN A 377 16.33 -3.57 2.43
CA ASN A 377 17.61 -4.29 2.35
C ASN A 377 18.06 -4.92 3.69
N HIS A 378 17.42 -4.53 4.79
CA HIS A 378 17.84 -4.93 6.14
C HIS A 378 16.86 -5.91 6.80
N LEU A 379 15.59 -5.96 6.38
CA LEU A 379 14.57 -6.80 7.02
C LEU A 379 13.38 -7.11 6.11
N ARG A 380 12.55 -8.09 6.51
CA ARG A 380 11.24 -8.38 5.89
C ARG A 380 10.18 -7.42 6.41
N LEU A 381 9.57 -6.66 5.49
CA LEU A 381 8.61 -5.64 5.90
C LEU A 381 7.32 -6.23 6.48
N THR A 382 6.87 -7.41 6.07
CA THR A 382 5.64 -8.02 6.64
C THR A 382 5.74 -8.21 8.16
N GLU A 383 6.87 -8.70 8.67
CA GLU A 383 7.09 -8.90 10.11
C GLU A 383 7.30 -7.56 10.83
N PHE A 384 8.03 -6.65 10.20
CA PHE A 384 8.23 -5.31 10.74
C PHE A 384 6.93 -4.52 10.85
N ASP A 385 6.09 -4.57 9.82
CA ASP A 385 4.78 -3.91 9.80
C ASP A 385 3.82 -4.58 10.79
N ARG A 386 3.83 -5.91 10.94
CA ARG A 386 3.05 -6.59 11.99
C ARG A 386 3.37 -6.03 13.38
N ALA A 387 4.64 -5.74 13.66
CA ALA A 387 5.07 -5.19 14.93
C ALA A 387 4.84 -3.67 15.05
N TYR A 388 5.14 -2.89 14.01
CA TYR A 388 5.28 -1.42 14.09
C TYR A 388 4.32 -0.64 13.18
N ARG A 389 3.29 -1.26 12.60
CA ARG A 389 2.30 -0.58 11.75
C ARG A 389 1.77 0.68 12.43
N GLY A 390 1.86 1.80 11.71
CA GLY A 390 1.41 3.11 12.19
C GLY A 390 2.40 3.85 13.10
N GLU A 391 3.48 3.21 13.54
CA GLU A 391 4.54 3.80 14.38
C GLU A 391 5.71 4.37 13.55
N TYR A 392 5.75 4.13 12.24
CA TYR A 392 6.80 4.64 11.36
C TYR A 392 6.26 5.24 10.05
N ARG A 393 7.14 5.96 9.36
CA ARG A 393 6.99 6.52 8.01
C ARG A 393 8.28 6.34 7.22
N GLU A 394 8.16 6.28 5.90
CA GLU A 394 9.26 6.23 4.93
C GLU A 394 10.12 7.50 4.95
N SER A 395 11.35 7.39 4.41
CA SER A 395 12.31 8.50 4.43
C SER A 395 11.92 9.74 3.62
N THR A 396 11.02 9.59 2.66
CA THR A 396 10.49 10.67 1.81
C THR A 396 9.16 11.23 2.31
N PHE A 397 8.70 10.82 3.50
CA PHE A 397 7.41 11.23 4.04
C PHE A 397 7.19 12.75 3.99
N LEU A 398 8.17 13.55 4.44
CA LEU A 398 8.07 15.01 4.46
C LEU A 398 8.05 15.64 3.06
N ASP A 399 8.52 14.92 2.04
CA ASP A 399 8.49 15.37 0.65
C ASP A 399 7.08 15.22 0.05
N HIS A 400 6.24 14.34 0.61
CA HIS A 400 4.91 14.07 0.11
C HIS A 400 3.99 15.28 0.17
N HIS A 401 3.28 15.58 -0.92
CA HIS A 401 2.49 16.80 -1.08
C HIS A 401 1.28 16.89 -0.13
N LEU A 402 0.77 15.76 0.37
CA LEU A 402 -0.33 15.73 1.35
C LEU A 402 0.10 16.04 2.78
N VAL A 403 1.40 16.00 3.10
CA VAL A 403 1.85 16.31 4.46
C VAL A 403 1.59 17.79 4.76
N PRO A 404 0.88 18.12 5.85
CA PRO A 404 0.53 19.49 6.16
C PRO A 404 1.73 20.42 6.27
N LYS A 405 1.56 21.66 5.80
CA LYS A 405 2.60 22.68 5.76
C LYS A 405 3.21 22.94 7.15
N HIS A 406 2.40 22.97 8.21
CA HIS A 406 2.88 23.19 9.58
C HIS A 406 3.77 22.05 10.09
N ILE A 407 3.57 20.80 9.62
CA ILE A 407 4.47 19.68 9.94
C ILE A 407 5.83 19.88 9.25
N LYS A 408 5.83 20.32 7.99
CA LYS A 408 7.06 20.59 7.21
C LYS A 408 7.84 21.80 7.71
N GLU A 409 7.18 22.74 8.37
CA GLU A 409 7.78 23.99 8.85
C GLU A 409 8.17 23.92 10.34
N SER A 410 7.48 23.11 11.15
CA SER A 410 7.78 22.91 12.58
C SER A 410 8.80 21.80 12.78
N ILE A 411 10.01 22.03 12.27
CA ILE A 411 11.13 21.09 12.32
C ILE A 411 12.20 21.63 13.27
N SER A 412 12.63 20.83 14.24
CA SER A 412 13.67 21.25 15.17
C SER A 412 15.05 21.36 14.50
N LYS A 413 15.94 22.16 15.10
CA LYS A 413 17.39 21.97 14.89
C LYS A 413 17.79 20.55 15.30
N PHE A 414 18.91 20.08 14.77
CA PHE A 414 19.47 18.79 15.17
C PHE A 414 19.84 18.81 16.66
N VAL A 415 19.41 17.77 17.37
CA VAL A 415 19.86 17.49 18.73
C VAL A 415 20.81 16.29 18.72
N THR A 416 21.83 16.33 19.56
CA THR A 416 22.82 15.25 19.66
C THR A 416 22.78 14.66 21.07
N ILE A 417 22.71 13.34 21.16
CA ILE A 417 23.00 12.61 22.40
C ILE A 417 24.46 12.15 22.27
N ALA A 418 25.36 12.70 23.08
CA ALA A 418 26.77 12.35 22.98
C ALA A 418 27.02 10.93 23.47
N THR A 419 27.73 10.18 22.64
CA THR A 419 28.38 8.92 23.01
C THR A 419 29.81 9.05 22.55
N ASP A 420 30.77 8.89 23.46
CA ASP A 420 32.22 9.12 23.33
C ASP A 420 32.66 9.93 22.08
N ASP A 421 32.90 11.23 22.32
CA ASP A 421 33.34 12.33 21.43
C ASP A 421 32.27 13.11 20.63
N ALA A 422 31.69 14.15 21.27
CA ALA A 422 31.03 15.25 20.55
C ALA A 422 31.49 16.63 21.09
N PRO A 423 32.02 17.54 20.26
CA PRO A 423 32.70 18.75 20.72
C PRO A 423 31.82 20.01 20.87
N ASP A 424 30.48 19.93 20.82
CA ASP A 424 29.63 21.14 20.70
C ASP A 424 28.61 21.35 21.85
N LYS A 425 28.16 22.60 22.03
CA LYS A 425 27.39 23.09 23.20
C LYS A 425 25.88 22.77 23.19
N SER A 426 25.35 22.12 22.16
CA SER A 426 23.95 21.65 22.09
C SER A 426 23.85 20.12 22.16
N VAL A 427 24.55 19.54 23.13
CA VAL A 427 24.75 18.11 23.28
C VAL A 427 24.16 17.65 24.61
N TYR A 428 23.34 16.61 24.58
CA TYR A 428 22.81 15.93 25.75
C TYR A 428 23.74 14.77 26.09
N VAL A 429 24.34 14.82 27.28
CA VAL A 429 25.33 13.83 27.70
C VAL A 429 24.67 12.84 28.67
N PRO A 430 24.53 11.56 28.31
CA PRO A 430 24.02 10.54 29.22
C PRO A 430 25.03 10.23 30.31
N ARG A 431 24.55 9.76 31.46
CA ARG A 431 25.40 9.28 32.56
C ARG A 431 26.28 8.11 32.12
N ASP A 432 25.82 7.30 31.18
CA ASP A 432 26.57 6.23 30.54
C ASP A 432 26.84 6.62 29.07
N THR A 433 27.97 7.30 28.83
CA THR A 433 28.38 7.74 27.48
C THR A 433 28.74 6.58 26.57
N LYS A 434 29.02 5.40 27.13
CA LYS A 434 29.39 4.21 26.37
C LYS A 434 28.18 3.52 25.76
N ASN A 435 27.09 3.42 26.51
CA ASN A 435 25.89 2.68 26.09
C ASN A 435 24.70 3.58 25.70
N GLY A 436 24.72 4.86 26.07
CA GLY A 436 23.67 5.81 25.76
C GLY A 436 22.69 6.09 26.91
N ALA A 437 21.74 6.97 26.63
CA ALA A 437 20.77 7.46 27.62
C ALA A 437 19.75 6.39 28.03
N THR A 438 19.34 6.44 29.30
CA THR A 438 18.19 5.70 29.81
C THR A 438 16.87 6.37 29.42
N SER A 439 15.74 5.67 29.57
CA SER A 439 14.41 6.27 29.31
C SER A 439 14.15 7.52 30.16
N ASP A 440 14.61 7.56 31.41
CA ASP A 440 14.39 8.69 32.30
C ASP A 440 15.13 9.95 31.83
N GLU A 441 16.35 9.78 31.33
CA GLU A 441 17.14 10.86 30.74
C GLU A 441 16.48 11.39 29.46
N ILE A 442 16.06 10.49 28.55
CA ILE A 442 15.36 10.87 27.31
C ILE A 442 14.08 11.66 27.61
N LEU A 443 13.26 11.18 28.57
CA LEU A 443 12.03 11.86 28.95
C LEU A 443 12.31 13.22 29.59
N ALA A 444 13.31 13.31 30.48
CA ALA A 444 13.70 14.57 31.10
C ALA A 444 14.16 15.62 30.08
N TRP A 445 14.86 15.20 29.03
CA TRP A 445 15.38 16.12 28.01
C TRP A 445 14.34 16.51 26.96
N PHE A 446 13.45 15.60 26.56
CA PHE A 446 12.68 15.77 25.32
C PHE A 446 11.15 15.71 25.45
N SER A 447 10.59 15.35 26.60
CA SER A 447 9.12 15.25 26.76
C SER A 447 8.37 16.57 26.53
N GLY A 448 8.99 17.72 26.87
CA GLY A 448 8.40 19.06 26.68
C GLY A 448 8.53 19.65 25.27
N ARG A 449 9.09 18.90 24.31
CA ARG A 449 9.39 19.40 22.95
C ARG A 449 8.12 19.50 22.11
N ASN A 450 7.86 20.68 21.55
CA ASN A 450 6.62 21.00 20.84
C ASN A 450 6.73 21.00 19.31
N GLU A 451 7.94 20.83 18.77
CA GLU A 451 8.12 20.73 17.32
C GLU A 451 7.33 19.55 16.75
N ALA A 452 6.75 19.73 15.57
CA ALA A 452 6.09 18.66 14.86
C ALA A 452 7.07 17.55 14.50
N VAL A 453 8.29 17.90 14.08
CA VAL A 453 9.37 16.95 13.78
C VAL A 453 10.60 17.22 14.64
N LEU A 454 10.90 16.29 15.54
CA LEU A 454 12.14 16.31 16.34
C LEU A 454 13.26 15.60 15.58
N ARG A 455 14.39 16.27 15.35
CA ARG A 455 15.53 15.76 14.57
C ARG A 455 16.74 15.46 15.44
N PHE A 456 17.21 14.23 15.40
CA PHE A 456 18.47 13.82 16.00
C PHE A 456 19.61 13.85 14.96
N SER A 457 20.82 14.21 15.34
CA SER A 457 22.01 14.15 14.47
C SER A 457 22.49 12.72 14.25
N THR A 458 22.18 11.82 15.19
CA THR A 458 22.49 10.40 15.14
C THR A 458 21.64 9.70 16.20
N LEU A 459 21.32 8.43 15.98
CA LEU A 459 20.80 7.54 17.02
C LEU A 459 21.65 6.27 17.21
N TYR A 460 22.85 6.25 16.63
CA TYR A 460 23.86 5.26 16.95
C TYR A 460 24.25 5.40 18.44
N ASN A 461 24.15 4.31 19.20
CA ASN A 461 24.44 4.25 20.64
C ASN A 461 23.67 5.26 21.52
N ALA A 462 22.68 5.99 21.01
CA ALA A 462 22.01 7.05 21.76
C ALA A 462 21.11 6.59 22.91
N PHE A 463 20.66 5.33 22.89
CA PHE A 463 19.75 4.75 23.87
C PHE A 463 20.28 3.43 24.41
N SER A 464 20.32 3.30 25.74
CA SER A 464 20.79 2.09 26.41
C SER A 464 19.64 1.15 26.76
N ARG A 465 18.68 1.63 27.58
CA ARG A 465 17.58 0.82 28.11
C ARG A 465 16.41 1.64 28.65
N PHE A 466 15.26 0.98 28.74
CA PHE A 466 14.15 1.43 29.57
C PHE A 466 14.48 1.18 31.05
N SER A 467 14.23 2.17 31.90
CA SER A 467 14.41 2.07 33.35
C SER A 467 13.43 1.07 33.97
N ASP A 468 12.19 1.00 33.44
CA ASP A 468 11.22 -0.02 33.82
C ASP A 468 11.53 -1.36 33.14
N ARG A 469 11.73 -2.40 33.96
CA ARG A 469 12.10 -3.75 33.50
C ARG A 469 11.01 -4.38 32.63
N ARG A 470 9.72 -4.17 32.94
CA ARG A 470 8.62 -4.76 32.16
C ARG A 470 8.56 -4.15 30.76
N THR A 471 8.72 -2.83 30.68
CA THR A 471 8.77 -2.09 29.42
C THR A 471 9.98 -2.52 28.58
N GLN A 472 11.16 -2.66 29.20
CA GLN A 472 12.36 -3.19 28.53
C GLN A 472 12.12 -4.57 27.93
N MET A 473 11.52 -5.51 28.68
CA MET A 473 11.25 -6.86 28.20
C MET A 473 10.24 -6.86 27.05
N ARG A 474 9.13 -6.14 27.18
CA ARG A 474 8.11 -6.05 26.12
C ARG A 474 8.66 -5.43 24.83
N PHE A 475 9.46 -4.38 24.95
CA PHE A 475 10.10 -3.76 23.79
C PHE A 475 11.07 -4.74 23.12
N GLN A 476 11.86 -5.46 23.92
CA GLN A 476 12.80 -6.46 23.41
C GLN A 476 12.06 -7.59 22.68
N GLU A 477 11.02 -8.17 23.28
CA GLU A 477 10.18 -9.20 22.66
C GLU A 477 9.55 -8.72 21.34
N LYS A 478 9.03 -7.49 21.32
CA LYS A 478 8.46 -6.87 20.11
C LYS A 478 9.52 -6.72 19.01
N PHE A 479 10.71 -6.22 19.34
CA PHE A 479 11.77 -6.03 18.36
C PHE A 479 12.36 -7.36 17.86
N ASP A 480 12.52 -8.36 18.75
CA ASP A 480 13.03 -9.69 18.40
C ASP A 480 12.06 -10.50 17.52
N SER A 481 10.77 -10.14 17.52
CA SER A 481 9.77 -10.73 16.60
C SER A 481 9.98 -10.34 15.13
N VAL A 482 10.82 -9.34 14.85
CA VAL A 482 11.08 -8.86 13.48
C VAL A 482 12.13 -9.76 12.82
N ASP A 483 11.82 -10.31 11.65
CA ASP A 483 12.79 -11.07 10.85
C ASP A 483 13.78 -10.13 10.13
N LEU A 484 14.95 -9.97 10.75
CA LEU A 484 16.06 -9.18 10.22
C LEU A 484 16.85 -9.90 9.12
N LYS A 485 16.58 -11.19 8.81
CA LYS A 485 17.35 -11.96 7.81
C LYS A 485 16.66 -12.01 6.44
N GLY A 486 15.60 -11.24 6.27
CA GLY A 486 14.71 -11.34 5.14
C GLY A 486 15.26 -10.84 3.81
N ASN A 487 15.10 -11.65 2.76
CA ASN A 487 15.14 -11.20 1.38
C ASN A 487 13.72 -10.76 0.96
N TYR A 488 13.59 -9.56 0.37
CA TYR A 488 12.32 -9.03 -0.13
C TYR A 488 12.14 -9.25 -1.64
N ARG A 489 13.19 -9.68 -2.36
CA ARG A 489 13.15 -9.81 -3.82
C ARG A 489 12.54 -11.14 -4.24
N GLN A 490 11.81 -11.11 -5.35
CA GLN A 490 11.03 -12.25 -5.87
C GLN A 490 11.90 -13.40 -6.43
N TYR A 491 13.08 -13.10 -6.98
CA TYR A 491 13.91 -14.07 -7.72
C TYR A 491 15.35 -14.20 -7.18
N ILE A 492 15.57 -13.96 -5.89
CA ILE A 492 16.89 -14.07 -5.25
C ILE A 492 16.90 -15.18 -4.20
#